data_AF-A0A7S1EGD9-F1
#
_entry.id   AF-A0A7S1EGD9-F1
#
_cell.length_a   1.000
_cell.length_b   1.000
_cell.length_c   1.000
_cell.angle_alpha   90.00
_cell.angle_beta   90.00
_cell.angle_gamma   90.00
#
_symmetry.space_group_name_H-M   'P 1'
#
loop_
_entity.id
_entity.type
_entity.pdbx_description
1 polymer ?
#
loop_
_entity_poly.entity_id
_entity_poly.type
_entity_poly.pdbx_seq_one_letter_code
_entity_poly.pdbx_strand_id
1 'polypeptide(L)'
;DGSLQGLQEQHDAVVHKTQALHTECETLLSEKTEMELVVEGITERLAHYDELTVLQGSLTSPAFKVGGSQFLPLLTRADEAIAALTGSSHFSDTSSYLNRFKSLQARAQQLVRQHVQSILLAATEKV
;
A
#
# COMPACT_ATOMS: atom_id res chain seq x y z
N ASP A 1 -38.95 -53.95 -19.43
CA ASP A 1 -37.56 -53.49 -19.66
C ASP A 1 -37.38 -52.01 -20.02
N GLY A 2 -38.18 -51.38 -20.89
CA GLY A 2 -37.93 -49.97 -21.29
C GLY A 2 -38.00 -48.90 -20.19
N SER A 3 -38.72 -49.12 -19.09
CA SER A 3 -38.86 -48.13 -18.01
C SER A 3 -37.63 -47.99 -17.11
N LEU A 4 -36.84 -49.06 -16.94
CA LEU A 4 -35.62 -49.02 -16.14
C LEU A 4 -34.49 -48.32 -16.90
N GLN A 5 -34.42 -48.56 -18.21
CA GLN A 5 -33.40 -47.97 -19.08
C GLN A 5 -33.56 -46.44 -19.18
N GLY A 6 -34.78 -45.94 -19.36
CA GLY A 6 -35.04 -44.49 -19.37
C GLY A 6 -34.80 -43.81 -18.01
N LEU A 7 -35.05 -44.50 -16.90
CA LEU A 7 -34.75 -43.97 -15.57
C LEU A 7 -33.23 -43.89 -15.34
N GLN A 8 -32.48 -44.87 -15.82
CA GLN A 8 -31.02 -44.89 -15.74
C GLN A 8 -30.38 -43.79 -16.59
N GLU A 9 -30.87 -43.58 -17.82
CA GLU A 9 -30.44 -42.47 -18.67
C GLU A 9 -30.69 -41.09 -18.03
N GLN A 10 -31.85 -40.90 -17.39
CA GLN A 10 -32.15 -39.67 -16.66
C GLN A 10 -31.25 -39.47 -15.44
N HIS A 11 -30.99 -40.55 -14.69
CA HIS A 11 -30.07 -40.52 -13.56
C HIS A 11 -28.66 -40.12 -14.02
N ASP A 12 -28.14 -40.75 -15.07
CA ASP A 12 -26.80 -40.46 -15.59
C ASP A 12 -26.69 -39.02 -16.12
N ALA A 13 -27.75 -38.51 -16.75
CA ALA A 13 -27.81 -37.11 -17.19
C ALA A 13 -27.81 -36.14 -16.00
N VAL A 14 -28.51 -36.45 -14.91
CA VAL A 14 -28.53 -35.63 -13.68
C VAL A 14 -27.17 -35.68 -12.99
N VAL A 15 -26.56 -36.85 -12.88
CA VAL A 15 -25.21 -37.01 -12.30
C VAL A 15 -24.21 -36.19 -13.11
N HIS A 16 -24.18 -36.34 -14.44
CA HIS A 16 -23.27 -35.59 -15.30
C HIS A 16 -23.46 -34.07 -15.16
N LYS A 17 -24.71 -33.58 -15.20
CA LYS A 17 -25.01 -32.15 -15.02
C LYS A 17 -24.58 -31.64 -13.65
N THR A 18 -24.81 -32.43 -12.61
CA THR A 18 -24.44 -32.07 -11.23
C THR A 18 -22.93 -32.04 -11.07
N GLN A 19 -22.21 -33.01 -11.66
CA GLN A 19 -20.75 -33.05 -11.66
C GLN A 19 -20.16 -31.83 -12.38
N ALA A 20 -20.66 -31.50 -13.57
CA ALA A 20 -20.23 -30.34 -14.34
C ALA A 20 -20.46 -29.03 -13.58
N LEU A 21 -21.65 -28.85 -13.00
CA LEU A 21 -21.96 -27.69 -12.17
C LEU A 21 -21.04 -27.60 -10.95
N HIS A 22 -20.73 -28.72 -10.31
CA HIS A 22 -19.83 -28.76 -9.17
C HIS A 22 -18.42 -28.30 -9.56
N THR A 23 -17.89 -28.82 -10.68
CA THR A 23 -16.57 -28.40 -11.20
C THR A 23 -16.54 -26.92 -11.59
N GLU A 24 -17.60 -26.40 -12.20
CA GLU A 24 -17.72 -24.95 -12.48
C GLU A 24 -17.74 -24.13 -11.18
N CYS A 25 -18.46 -24.58 -10.16
CA CYS A 25 -18.48 -23.93 -8.85
C CYS A 25 -17.09 -23.92 -8.18
N GLU A 26 -16.36 -25.03 -8.21
CA GLU A 26 -15.00 -25.12 -7.66
C GLU A 26 -14.04 -24.19 -8.40
N THR A 27 -14.16 -24.11 -9.72
CA THR A 27 -13.35 -23.21 -10.56
C THR A 27 -13.63 -21.75 -10.19
N LEU A 28 -14.91 -21.35 -10.14
CA LEU A 28 -15.33 -20.00 -9.73
C LEU A 28 -14.86 -19.65 -8.31
N LEU A 29 -14.90 -20.62 -7.40
CA LEU A 29 -14.41 -20.41 -6.03
C LEU A 29 -12.90 -20.17 -6.01
N SER A 30 -12.14 -20.95 -6.78
CA SER A 30 -10.69 -20.76 -6.92
C SER A 30 -10.35 -19.39 -7.50
N GLU A 31 -11.03 -18.99 -8.58
CA GLU A 31 -10.85 -17.67 -9.20
C GLU A 31 -11.18 -16.53 -8.23
N LYS A 32 -12.26 -16.68 -7.45
CA LYS A 32 -12.62 -15.70 -6.40
C LYS A 32 -11.50 -15.55 -5.38
N THR A 33 -10.95 -16.65 -4.88
CA THR A 33 -9.85 -16.63 -3.90
C THR A 33 -8.59 -16.00 -4.47
N GLU A 34 -8.24 -16.30 -5.73
CA GLU A 34 -7.12 -15.64 -6.40
C GLU A 34 -7.35 -14.13 -6.52
N MET A 35 -8.56 -13.71 -6.89
CA MET A 35 -8.91 -12.30 -7.01
C MET A 35 -8.87 -11.58 -5.66
N GLU A 36 -9.28 -12.24 -4.58
CA GLU A 36 -9.16 -11.71 -3.20
C GLU A 36 -7.69 -11.45 -2.84
N LEU A 37 -6.78 -12.39 -3.13
CA LEU A 37 -5.34 -12.20 -2.90
C LEU A 37 -4.76 -11.01 -3.70
N VAL A 38 -5.22 -10.82 -4.94
CA VAL A 38 -4.82 -9.67 -5.75
C VAL A 38 -5.32 -8.36 -5.14
N VAL A 39 -6.57 -8.31 -4.67
CA VAL A 39 -7.15 -7.13 -4.02
C VAL A 39 -6.41 -6.79 -2.73
N GLU A 40 -6.09 -7.79 -1.91
CA GLU A 40 -5.29 -7.60 -0.68
C GLU A 40 -3.93 -7.00 -1.02
N GLY A 41 -3.24 -7.57 -2.01
CA GLY A 41 -1.95 -7.08 -2.48
C GLY A 41 -2.01 -5.63 -2.95
N ILE A 42 -3.04 -5.24 -3.72
CA ILE A 42 -3.24 -3.84 -4.17
C ILE A 42 -3.52 -2.90 -3.00
N THR A 43 -4.38 -3.34 -2.07
CA THR A 43 -4.77 -2.54 -0.89
C THR A 43 -3.56 -2.24 -0.01
N GLU A 44 -2.69 -3.21 0.21
CA GLU A 44 -1.43 -3.03 0.92
C GLU A 44 -0.55 -1.97 0.22
N ARG A 45 -0.42 -2.02 -1.11
CA ARG A 45 0.36 -0.99 -1.85
C ARG A 45 -0.24 0.40 -1.66
N LEU A 46 -1.57 0.52 -1.77
CA LEU A 46 -2.27 1.79 -1.65
C LEU A 46 -2.10 2.41 -0.27
N ALA A 47 -2.15 1.61 0.80
CA ALA A 47 -1.94 2.09 2.17
C ALA A 47 -0.59 2.81 2.33
N HIS A 48 0.47 2.28 1.72
CA HIS A 48 1.77 2.96 1.70
C HIS A 48 1.72 4.28 0.91
N TYR A 49 1.09 4.32 -0.27
CA TYR A 49 0.93 5.57 -1.04
C TYR A 49 0.15 6.66 -0.30
N ASP A 50 -0.89 6.28 0.43
CA ASP A 50 -1.68 7.20 1.24
C ASP A 50 -0.85 7.79 2.38
N GLU A 51 -0.07 6.96 3.07
CA GLU A 51 0.83 7.41 4.14
C GLU A 51 1.89 8.41 3.61
N LEU A 52 2.50 8.12 2.46
CA LEU A 52 3.43 9.05 1.80
C LEU A 52 2.76 10.39 1.47
N THR A 53 1.52 10.37 0.98
CA THR A 53 0.77 11.57 0.63
C THR A 53 0.48 12.42 1.87
N VAL A 54 0.12 11.80 2.99
CA VAL A 54 -0.08 12.46 4.29
C VAL A 54 1.22 13.09 4.80
N LEU A 55 2.34 12.37 4.74
CA LEU A 55 3.66 12.87 5.15
C LEU A 55 4.10 14.05 4.28
N GLN A 56 3.90 13.95 2.96
CA GLN A 56 4.22 15.00 2.02
C GLN A 56 3.36 16.26 2.22
N GLY A 57 2.05 16.11 2.42
CA GLY A 57 1.15 17.22 2.73
C GLY A 57 1.56 17.95 4.02
N SER A 58 1.96 17.19 5.04
CA SER A 58 2.40 17.75 6.31
C SER A 58 3.73 18.50 6.20
N LEU A 59 4.74 17.93 5.53
CA LEU A 59 6.06 18.55 5.35
C LEU A 59 6.07 19.74 4.39
N THR A 60 5.12 19.81 3.47
CA THR A 60 4.97 20.93 2.53
C THR A 60 4.07 22.04 3.08
N SER A 61 3.36 21.79 4.19
CA SER A 61 2.51 22.78 4.83
C SER A 61 3.33 23.94 5.38
N PRO A 62 2.99 25.20 5.06
CA PRO A 62 3.62 26.39 5.64
C PRO A 62 3.46 26.47 7.17
N ALA A 63 2.48 25.75 7.74
CA ALA A 63 2.25 25.69 9.18
C ALA A 63 3.20 24.72 9.90
N PHE A 64 3.92 23.86 9.16
CA PHE A 64 4.82 22.88 9.73
C PHE A 64 6.14 23.53 10.12
N LYS A 65 6.43 23.55 11.43
CA LYS A 65 7.61 24.19 12.00
C LYS A 65 8.62 23.14 12.43
N VAL A 66 9.88 23.35 12.05
CA VAL A 66 11.02 22.50 12.45
C VAL A 66 11.16 22.41 13.97
N GLY A 67 10.88 23.50 14.69
CA GLY A 67 10.87 23.51 16.15
C GLY A 67 9.58 22.99 16.81
N GLY A 68 8.63 22.49 16.02
CA GLY A 68 7.39 21.91 16.53
C GLY A 68 7.59 20.47 17.00
N SER A 69 6.85 20.05 18.03
CA SER A 69 6.90 18.67 18.57
C SER A 69 6.57 17.59 17.53
N GLN A 70 5.89 17.95 16.45
CA GLN A 70 5.48 17.04 15.38
C GLN A 70 6.56 16.80 14.32
N PHE A 71 7.67 17.56 14.32
CA PHE A 71 8.70 17.47 13.29
C PHE A 71 9.45 16.12 13.33
N LEU A 72 10.00 15.78 14.48
CA LEU A 72 10.76 14.53 14.66
C LEU A 72 9.90 13.28 14.51
N PRO A 73 8.71 13.16 15.13
CA PRO A 73 7.85 11.99 14.96
C PRO A 73 7.49 11.71 13.50
N LEU A 74 7.29 12.77 12.71
CA LEU A 74 6.95 12.65 11.31
C LEU A 74 8.12 12.15 10.46
N LEU A 75 9.36 12.57 10.78
CA LEU A 75 10.57 12.03 10.16
C LEU A 75 10.85 10.59 10.59
N THR A 76 10.69 10.26 11.86
CA THR A 76 10.84 8.89 12.35
C THR A 76 9.88 7.94 11.63
N ARG A 77 8.61 8.34 11.49
CA ARG A 77 7.61 7.55 10.75
C ARG A 77 7.96 7.40 9.27
N ALA A 78 8.51 8.44 8.65
CA ALA A 78 9.02 8.36 7.28
C ALA A 78 10.19 7.36 7.16
N ASP A 79 11.13 7.39 8.11
CA ASP A 79 12.29 6.49 8.12
C ASP A 79 11.89 5.03 8.38
N GLU A 80 10.91 4.79 9.27
CA GLU A 80 10.32 3.46 9.51
C GLU A 80 9.63 2.90 8.27
N ALA A 81 8.86 3.71 7.55
CA ALA A 81 8.21 3.32 6.30
C ALA A 81 9.23 2.94 5.21
N ILE A 82 10.33 3.69 5.11
CA ILE A 82 11.44 3.37 4.20
C ILE A 82 12.07 2.03 4.57
N ALA A 83 12.37 1.81 5.86
CA ALA A 83 13.00 0.59 6.34
C ALA A 83 12.12 -0.65 6.03
N ALA A 84 10.82 -0.56 6.30
CA ALA A 84 9.85 -1.63 6.02
C ALA A 84 9.84 -2.03 4.53
N LEU A 85 9.93 -1.06 3.63
CA LEU A 85 9.91 -1.30 2.17
C LEU A 85 11.25 -1.77 1.59
N THR A 86 12.36 -1.43 2.24
CA THR A 86 13.67 -1.97 1.83
C THR A 86 13.87 -3.42 2.24
N GLY A 87 13.16 -3.88 3.28
CA GLY A 87 13.23 -5.26 3.76
C GLY A 87 12.36 -6.25 2.95
N SER A 88 11.35 -5.78 2.24
CA SER A 88 10.44 -6.60 1.44
C SER A 88 10.78 -6.52 -0.05
N SER A 89 11.42 -7.57 -0.60
CA SER A 89 11.82 -7.64 -2.03
C SER A 89 10.66 -7.80 -3.02
N HIS A 90 9.41 -7.57 -2.59
CA HIS A 90 8.19 -7.92 -3.33
C HIS A 90 7.64 -6.78 -4.20
N PHE A 91 8.26 -5.61 -4.21
CA PHE A 91 7.72 -4.43 -4.87
C PHE A 91 8.59 -4.00 -6.08
N SER A 92 8.02 -4.08 -7.28
CA SER A 92 8.60 -3.50 -8.50
C SER A 92 8.67 -1.96 -8.43
N ASP A 93 7.76 -1.35 -7.67
CA ASP A 93 7.63 0.11 -7.54
C ASP A 93 8.45 0.71 -6.40
N THR A 94 9.19 -0.11 -5.63
CA THR A 94 10.03 0.35 -4.50
C THR A 94 10.95 1.48 -4.91
N SER A 95 11.50 1.45 -6.13
CA SER A 95 12.39 2.50 -6.63
C SER A 95 11.72 3.88 -6.72
N SER A 96 10.49 3.95 -7.25
CA SER A 96 9.74 5.19 -7.41
C SER A 96 9.34 5.79 -6.07
N TYR A 97 8.96 4.92 -5.13
CA TYR A 97 8.51 5.28 -3.81
C TYR A 97 9.68 5.73 -2.92
N LEU A 98 10.82 5.01 -2.97
CA LEU A 98 12.06 5.42 -2.33
C LEU A 98 12.54 6.79 -2.82
N ASN A 99 12.41 7.07 -4.12
CA ASN A 99 12.81 8.37 -4.67
C ASN A 99 11.95 9.52 -4.11
N ARG A 100 10.65 9.30 -3.93
CA ARG A 100 9.76 10.29 -3.30
C ARG A 100 10.10 10.49 -1.83
N PHE A 101 10.39 9.42 -1.11
CA PHE A 101 10.85 9.50 0.27
C PHE A 101 12.18 10.23 0.44
N LYS A 102 13.15 9.96 -0.43
CA LYS A 102 14.42 10.70 -0.50
C LYS A 102 14.20 12.18 -0.77
N SER A 103 13.24 12.53 -1.64
CA SER A 103 12.86 13.91 -1.89
C SER A 103 12.28 14.58 -0.64
N LEU A 104 11.45 13.88 0.14
CA LEU A 104 10.93 14.36 1.42
C LEU A 104 12.04 14.58 2.44
N GLN A 105 13.00 13.66 2.56
CA GLN A 105 14.16 13.81 3.44
C GLN A 105 15.02 15.01 3.04
N ALA A 106 15.33 15.18 1.74
CA ALA A 106 16.10 16.33 1.26
C ALA A 106 15.40 17.66 1.58
N ARG A 107 14.08 17.70 1.44
CA ARG A 107 13.23 18.85 1.80
C ARG A 107 13.29 19.13 3.30
N ALA A 108 13.13 18.12 4.15
CA ALA A 108 13.22 18.25 5.60
C ALA A 108 14.58 18.81 6.03
N GLN A 109 15.68 18.31 5.46
CA GLN A 109 17.02 18.84 5.72
C GLN A 109 17.16 20.31 5.29
N GLN A 110 16.53 20.70 4.17
CA GLN A 110 16.52 22.10 3.73
C GLN A 110 15.78 22.99 4.74
N LEU A 111 14.62 22.55 5.24
CA LEU A 111 13.86 23.28 6.26
C LEU A 111 14.68 23.47 7.53
N VAL A 112 15.38 22.43 7.99
CA VAL A 112 16.29 22.52 9.15
C VAL A 112 17.39 23.55 8.90
N ARG A 113 18.07 23.50 7.75
CA ARG A 113 19.11 24.46 7.39
C ARG A 113 18.60 25.90 7.39
N GLN A 114 17.45 26.14 6.77
CA GLN A 114 16.82 27.47 6.73
C GLN A 114 16.45 27.96 8.13
N HIS A 115 15.92 27.08 8.98
CA HIS A 115 15.56 27.43 10.36
C HIS A 115 16.79 27.83 11.18
N VAL A 116 17.88 27.06 11.08
CA VAL A 116 19.15 27.38 11.76
C VAL A 116 19.72 28.71 11.25
N GLN A 117 19.75 28.93 9.94
CA GLN A 117 20.19 30.20 9.36
C GLN A 117 19.36 31.39 9.86
N SER A 118 18.03 31.24 9.92
CA SER A 118 17.13 32.27 10.44
C SER A 118 17.38 32.59 11.91
N ILE A 119 17.61 31.56 12.74
CA ILE A 119 17.96 31.75 14.16
C ILE A 119 19.29 32.50 14.30
N LEU A 120 20.32 32.11 13.54
CA LEU A 120 21.62 32.74 13.59
C LEU A 120 21.55 34.22 13.14
N LEU A 121 20.85 34.51 12.04
CA LEU A 121 20.63 35.88 11.57
C LEU A 121 19.91 36.73 12.62
N ALA A 122 18.81 36.21 13.19
CA ALA A 122 18.06 36.91 14.24
C ALA A 122 18.88 37.12 15.52
N ALA A 123 19.82 36.22 15.83
CA ALA A 123 20.74 36.38 16.95
C ALA A 123 21.79 37.46 16.66
N THR A 124 22.31 37.53 15.45
CA THR A 124 23.28 38.57 15.03
C THR A 124 22.66 39.96 14.84
N GLU A 125 21.36 40.04 14.55
CA GLU A 125 20.62 41.31 14.40
C GLU A 125 20.15 41.88 15.74
N LYS A 126 20.17 41.06 16.81
CA LYS A 126 19.87 41.44 18.20
C LYS A 126 21.10 41.84 19.03
N VAL A 127 22.28 41.88 18.41
CA VAL A 127 23.55 42.38 19.00
C VAL A 127 23.89 43.72 18.36
#